data_AF-A0A963LXT9-F1
#
_entry.id   AF-A0A963LXT9-F1
#
_cell.length_a   1.000
_cell.length_b   1.000
_cell.length_c   1.000
_cell.angle_alpha   90.00
_cell.angle_beta   90.00
_cell.angle_gamma   90.00
#
_symmetry.space_group_name_H-M   'P 1'
#
loop_
_entity.id
_entity.type
_entity.pdbx_description
1 polymer ?
#
loop_
_entity_poly.entity_id
_entity_poly.type
_entity_poly.pdbx_seq_one_letter_code
_entity_poly.pdbx_strand_id
1 'polypeptide(L)'
;MIYGIGTDICDIRRIRSSLERHGDRFAAKILSEGEMATWRARSARWPERGVRYLATRFSAKEAFSKAVGLGMRMPMTWRLCEIAKQPAGHPNAGKPVIV
;
A
#
# COMPACT_ATOMS: atom_id res chain seq x y z
N MET A 1 24.13 -9.35 1.06
CA MET A 1 24.28 -8.16 1.92
C MET A 1 22.98 -7.35 1.84
N ILE A 2 22.42 -6.91 2.96
CA ILE A 2 21.16 -6.14 3.00
C ILE A 2 21.46 -4.69 2.63
N TYR A 3 20.67 -4.09 1.72
CA TYR A 3 20.84 -2.69 1.30
C TYR A 3 20.43 -1.72 2.42
N GLY A 4 19.25 -1.91 2.98
CA GLY A 4 18.71 -1.12 4.08
C GLY A 4 17.47 -1.77 4.67
N ILE A 5 17.05 -1.26 5.83
CA ILE A 5 15.84 -1.70 6.52
C ILE A 5 14.93 -0.51 6.76
N GLY A 6 13.63 -0.75 6.74
CA GLY A 6 12.64 0.29 6.99
C GLY A 6 11.43 -0.30 7.68
N THR A 7 10.88 0.48 8.61
CA THR A 7 9.69 0.12 9.37
C THR A 7 8.74 1.32 9.40
N ASP A 8 7.45 1.04 9.44
CA ASP A 8 6.43 2.06 9.57
C ASP A 8 5.22 1.51 10.31
N ILE A 9 4.63 2.35 11.16
CA ILE A 9 3.39 2.09 11.86
C ILE A 9 2.42 3.23 11.55
N CYS A 10 1.20 2.86 11.15
CA CYS A 10 0.15 3.84 10.89
C CYS A 10 -1.09 3.53 11.74
N ASP A 11 -1.74 4.59 12.22
CA ASP A 11 -3.03 4.48 12.89
C ASP A 11 -4.14 4.39 11.84
N ILE A 12 -4.87 3.28 11.84
CA ILE A 12 -5.97 3.05 10.91
C ILE A 12 -7.07 4.12 11.02
N ARG A 13 -7.25 4.74 12.20
CA ARG A 13 -8.21 5.83 12.41
C ARG A 13 -7.83 7.07 11.61
N ARG A 14 -6.52 7.35 11.47
CA ARG A 14 -6.02 8.47 10.63
C ARG A 14 -6.25 8.20 9.15
N ILE A 15 -6.05 6.96 8.71
CA ILE A 15 -6.32 6.53 7.34
C ILE A 15 -7.82 6.65 7.05
N ARG A 16 -8.68 6.18 7.97
CA ARG A 16 -10.13 6.34 7.86
C ARG A 16 -10.54 7.80 7.72
N SER A 17 -10.10 8.66 8.65
CA SER A 17 -10.45 10.08 8.63
C SER A 17 -10.00 10.78 7.34
N SER A 18 -8.82 10.42 6.82
CA SER A 18 -8.32 10.94 5.54
C SER A 18 -9.16 10.45 4.36
N LEU A 19 -9.56 9.18 4.36
CA LEU A 19 -10.41 8.60 3.34
C LEU A 19 -11.83 9.19 3.37
N GLU A 20 -12.41 9.42 4.55
CA GLU A 20 -13.72 10.08 4.71
C GLU A 20 -13.67 11.53 4.22
N ARG A 21 -12.59 12.26 4.51
CA ARG A 21 -12.42 13.66 4.12
C ARG A 21 -12.20 13.85 2.61
N HIS A 22 -11.45 12.95 1.98
CA HIS A 22 -10.96 13.16 0.62
C HIS A 22 -11.53 12.16 -0.40
N GLY A 23 -12.21 11.12 0.06
CA GLY A 23 -12.77 10.04 -0.75
C GLY A 23 -11.71 9.31 -1.56
N ASP A 24 -12.13 8.80 -2.71
CA ASP A 24 -11.31 8.02 -3.63
C ASP A 24 -10.03 8.74 -4.09
N ARG A 25 -9.97 10.08 -4.06
CA ARG A 25 -8.76 10.84 -4.40
C ARG A 25 -7.59 10.50 -3.46
N PHE A 26 -7.87 10.22 -2.19
CA PHE A 26 -6.83 9.82 -1.24
C PHE A 26 -6.32 8.41 -1.54
N ALA A 27 -7.22 7.47 -1.84
CA ALA A 27 -6.84 6.12 -2.26
C ALA A 27 -6.02 6.16 -3.57
N ALA A 28 -6.46 6.92 -4.57
CA ALA A 28 -5.79 7.07 -5.86
C ALA A 28 -4.40 7.75 -5.77
N LYS A 29 -4.15 8.54 -4.72
CA LYS A 29 -2.82 9.09 -4.45
C LYS A 29 -1.84 8.02 -3.96
N ILE A 30 -2.32 7.06 -3.18
CA ILE A 30 -1.49 6.06 -2.50
C ILE A 30 -1.33 4.79 -3.35
N LEU A 31 -2.41 4.32 -3.95
CA LEU A 31 -2.49 3.00 -4.58
C LEU A 31 -2.04 3.05 -6.05
N SER A 32 -1.32 2.01 -6.47
CA SER A 32 -1.09 1.75 -7.89
C SER A 32 -2.39 1.31 -8.57
N GLU A 33 -2.35 1.14 -9.90
CA GLU A 33 -3.51 0.68 -10.65
C GLU A 33 -3.96 -0.73 -10.24
N GLY A 34 -3.03 -1.67 -10.09
CA GLY A 34 -3.32 -3.03 -9.63
C GLY A 34 -3.91 -3.08 -8.22
N GLU A 35 -3.41 -2.22 -7.34
CA GLU A 35 -3.92 -2.10 -5.97
C GLU A 35 -5.31 -1.46 -5.91
N MET A 36 -5.59 -0.47 -6.77
CA MET A 36 -6.90 0.19 -6.82
C MET A 36 -8.02 -0.79 -7.13
N ALA A 37 -7.80 -1.72 -8.07
CA ALA A 37 -8.78 -2.77 -8.38
C ALA A 37 -9.08 -3.65 -7.14
N THR A 38 -8.03 -4.07 -6.43
CA THR A 38 -8.17 -4.86 -5.20
C THR A 38 -8.88 -4.09 -4.09
N TRP A 39 -8.53 -2.81 -3.92
CA TRP A 39 -9.14 -1.94 -2.93
C TRP A 39 -10.63 -1.77 -3.18
N ARG A 40 -11.04 -1.44 -4.42
CA ARG A 40 -12.46 -1.31 -4.80
C ARG A 40 -13.25 -2.58 -4.51
N ALA A 41 -12.73 -3.74 -4.92
CA ALA A 41 -13.38 -5.02 -4.67
C ALA A 41 -13.55 -5.32 -3.17
N ARG A 42 -12.53 -5.01 -2.36
CA ARG A 42 -12.59 -5.19 -0.89
C ARG A 42 -13.56 -4.21 -0.23
N SER A 43 -13.52 -2.94 -0.63
CA SER A 43 -14.39 -1.88 -0.12
C SER A 43 -15.86 -2.18 -0.42
N ALA A 44 -16.17 -2.63 -1.63
CA ALA A 44 -17.52 -3.01 -2.03
C ALA A 44 -18.06 -4.19 -1.20
N ARG A 45 -17.22 -5.18 -0.90
CA ARG A 45 -17.61 -6.32 -0.06
C ARG A 45 -17.83 -5.94 1.41
N TRP A 46 -16.96 -5.11 1.97
CA TRP A 46 -17.10 -4.56 3.32
C TRP A 46 -16.21 -3.31 3.45
N PRO A 47 -16.77 -2.11 3.68
CA PRO A 47 -16.01 -0.86 3.70
C PRO A 47 -14.77 -0.89 4.60
N GLU A 48 -14.87 -1.55 5.76
CA GLU A 48 -13.77 -1.71 6.71
C GLU A 48 -12.55 -2.44 6.13
N ARG A 49 -12.76 -3.40 5.22
CA ARG A 49 -11.66 -4.08 4.52
C ARG A 49 -10.93 -3.14 3.57
N GLY A 50 -11.64 -2.19 2.98
CA GLY A 50 -11.06 -1.11 2.18
C GLY A 50 -10.12 -0.24 3.00
N VAL A 51 -10.59 0.23 4.17
CA VAL A 51 -9.79 1.05 5.09
C VAL A 51 -8.53 0.31 5.55
N ARG A 52 -8.68 -0.95 5.98
CA ARG A 52 -7.55 -1.80 6.41
C ARG A 52 -6.56 -2.03 5.28
N TYR A 53 -7.05 -2.31 4.07
CA TYR A 53 -6.18 -2.50 2.91
C TYR A 53 -5.36 -1.25 2.60
N LEU A 54 -6.01 -0.08 2.55
CA LEU A 54 -5.34 1.18 2.30
C LEU A 54 -4.29 1.49 3.38
N ALA A 55 -4.61 1.24 4.66
CA ALA A 55 -3.66 1.42 5.76
C ALA A 55 -2.43 0.52 5.63
N THR A 56 -2.63 -0.76 5.30
CA THR A 56 -1.52 -1.70 5.05
C THR A 56 -0.65 -1.25 3.88
N ARG A 57 -1.25 -0.71 2.80
CA ARG A 57 -0.49 -0.19 1.66
C ARG A 57 0.29 1.07 2.02
N PHE A 58 -0.32 1.97 2.78
CA PHE A 58 0.35 3.16 3.27
C PHE A 58 1.62 2.81 4.06
N SER A 59 1.49 1.99 5.11
CA SER A 59 2.63 1.67 5.97
C SER A 59 3.70 0.85 5.27
N ALA A 60 3.31 -0.12 4.43
CA ALA A 60 4.29 -0.93 3.72
C ALA A 60 5.09 -0.12 2.68
N LYS A 61 4.47 0.86 2.02
CA LYS A 61 5.16 1.75 1.09
C LYS A 61 6.10 2.72 1.81
N GLU A 62 5.69 3.26 2.96
CA GLU A 62 6.57 4.07 3.82
C GLU A 62 7.76 3.26 4.37
N ALA A 63 7.51 2.02 4.82
CA ALA A 63 8.57 1.13 5.26
C ALA A 63 9.57 0.86 4.13
N PHE A 64 9.08 0.59 2.91
CA PHE A 64 9.94 0.38 1.76
C PHE A 64 10.74 1.64 1.38
N SER A 65 10.11 2.82 1.37
CA SER A 65 10.77 4.08 1.02
C SER A 65 11.95 4.40 1.95
N LYS A 66 11.83 4.04 3.23
CA LYS A 66 12.90 4.11 4.24
C LYS A 66 13.98 3.06 3.99
N ALA A 67 13.60 1.82 3.67
CA ALA A 67 14.54 0.74 3.40
C ALA A 67 15.46 1.02 2.20
N VAL A 68 14.96 1.74 1.19
CA VAL A 68 15.74 2.16 0.02
C VAL A 68 16.43 3.53 0.20
N GLY A 69 16.30 4.17 1.37
CA GLY A 69 17.00 5.41 1.70
C GLY A 69 16.50 6.68 1.02
N LEU A 70 15.38 6.63 0.28
CA LEU A 70 14.83 7.78 -0.45
C LEU A 70 13.76 8.55 0.34
N GLY A 71 13.00 7.84 1.18
CA GLY A 71 11.73 8.34 1.71
C GLY A 71 10.67 8.55 0.61
N MET A 72 9.53 9.16 0.93
CA MET A 72 8.49 9.50 -0.05
C MET A 72 8.83 10.80 -0.81
N ARG A 73 9.92 10.74 -1.58
CA ARG A 73 10.43 11.84 -2.42
C ARG A 73 10.92 11.29 -3.75
N MET A 74 10.76 12.05 -4.83
CA MET A 74 11.25 11.67 -6.16
C MET A 74 12.71 11.17 -6.10
N PRO A 75 13.04 10.04 -6.76
CA PRO A 75 12.20 9.29 -7.70
C PRO A 75 11.19 8.32 -7.07
N MET A 76 11.20 8.14 -5.74
CA MET A 76 10.27 7.27 -5.02
C MET A 76 8.92 7.97 -4.82
N THR A 77 7.86 7.36 -5.34
CA THR A 77 6.48 7.85 -5.14
C THR A 77 5.54 6.72 -4.81
N TRP A 78 4.41 7.06 -4.20
CA TRP A 78 3.39 6.11 -3.79
C TRP A 78 2.92 5.18 -4.91
N ARG A 79 2.63 5.71 -6.10
CA ARG A 79 2.06 4.94 -7.21
C ARG A 79 3.08 4.10 -7.96
N LEU A 80 4.37 4.46 -7.88
CA LEU A 80 5.47 3.71 -8.50
C LEU A 80 5.93 2.52 -7.67
N CYS A 81 5.47 2.39 -6.43
CA CYS A 81 5.70 1.23 -5.60
C CYS A 81 4.40 0.44 -5.50
N GLU A 82 4.31 -0.69 -6.18
CA GLU A 82 3.15 -1.58 -6.06
C GLU A 82 3.44 -2.70 -5.07
N ILE A 83 2.48 -3.00 -4.20
CA ILE A 83 2.53 -4.21 -3.37
C ILE A 83 1.56 -5.23 -3.97
N ALA A 84 2.09 -6.08 -4.84
CA ALA A 84 1.36 -7.14 -5.50
C ALA A 84 1.35 -8.44 -4.67
N LYS A 85 0.66 -9.46 -5.18
CA LYS A 85 0.75 -10.83 -4.70
C LYS A 85 1.42 -11.68 -5.76
N GLN A 86 2.29 -12.58 -5.31
CA GLN A 86 2.82 -13.63 -6.17
C GLN A 86 1.67 -14.49 -6.75
N PRO A 87 1.69 -14.83 -8.05
CA PRO A 87 0.63 -15.59 -8.71
C PRO A 87 0.56 -17.03 -8.19
N ALA A 88 -0.56 -17.69 -8.48
CA ALA A 88 -0.72 -19.11 -8.20
C ALA A 88 0.34 -19.92 -8.97
N GLY A 89 0.87 -20.98 -8.34
CA GLY A 89 1.94 -21.80 -8.90
C GLY A 89 3.36 -21.28 -8.63
N HIS A 90 3.52 -20.04 -8.15
CA HIS A 90 4.81 -19.56 -7.66
C HIS A 90 5.13 -20.21 -6.29
N PRO A 91 6.40 -20.57 -5.98
CA PRO A 91 6.76 -21.14 -4.67
C PRO A 91 6.37 -20.25 -3.47
N ASN A 92 6.28 -18.94 -3.71
CA ASN A 92 5.84 -17.93 -2.75
C ASN A 92 4.41 -17.41 -3.01
N ALA A 93 3.55 -18.19 -3.68
CA ALA A 93 2.19 -17.79 -4.01
C ALA A 93 1.45 -17.18 -2.82
N GLY A 94 0.72 -16.09 -3.08
CA GLY A 94 -0.05 -15.38 -2.06
C GLY A 94 0.76 -14.48 -1.11
N LYS A 95 2.10 -14.57 -1.08
CA LYS A 95 2.95 -13.64 -0.33
C LYS A 95 3.00 -12.27 -1.03
N PRO A 96 3.05 -11.17 -0.26
CA PRO A 96 3.23 -9.84 -0.82
C PRO A 96 4.62 -9.68 -1.42
N VAL A 97 4.69 -8.97 -2.54
CA VAL A 97 5.93 -8.62 -3.25
C VAL A 97 5.83 -7.17 -3.69
N ILE A 98 6.96 -6.45 -3.64
CA ILE A 98 7.05 -5.09 -4.18
C ILE A 98 7.45 -5.22 -5.65
N VAL A 99 6.68 -4.58 -6.53
CA VAL A 99 6.86 -4.56 -7.99
C VAL A 99 7.10 -3.13 -8.44
#